data_AF-A0A1F3T343-F1
#
_entry.id   AF-A0A1F3T343-F1
#
_cell.length_a   1.000
_cell.length_b   1.000
_cell.length_c   1.000
_cell.angle_alpha   90.00
_cell.angle_beta   90.00
_cell.angle_gamma   90.00
#
_symmetry.space_group_name_H-M   'P 1'
#
loop_
_entity.id
_entity.type
_entity.pdbx_description
1 polymer ?
#
loop_
_entity_poly.entity_id
_entity_poly.type
_entity_poly.pdbx_seq_one_letter_code
_entity_poly.pdbx_strand_id
1 'polypeptide(L)'
;MKSLAAGQRASKTCQDCHRADPSVLEHRIAAHLEKMECYACHSAWAPQEYGTFILQGSDAQELFELNFNQGGYAKSSYLKKQDAPPLGLNARGKVSPIRPQFILYFSGIGKDRAIGKENQQLAAEWRAFFPHTVRKGAPMCDACHDNPRRFVCEAPESRIYELRKDGFSLDSFWDRSGQKVVNGEFMPLDRVTKMSEKSPAYKKAYVEKWKSLIDRVETR
;
A
#
# COMPACT_ATOMS: atom_id res chain seq x y z
N MET A 1 -7.44 10.59 -29.18
CA MET A 1 -6.01 10.95 -29.29
C MET A 1 -5.74 12.41 -29.66
N LYS A 2 -6.62 13.12 -30.37
CA LYS A 2 -6.44 14.57 -30.68
C LYS A 2 -6.28 15.47 -29.43
N SER A 3 -6.97 15.16 -28.32
CA SER A 3 -6.84 15.88 -27.05
C SER A 3 -5.46 15.74 -26.38
N LEU A 4 -4.87 14.54 -26.43
CA LEU A 4 -3.51 14.28 -25.95
C LEU A 4 -2.45 15.02 -26.78
N ALA A 5 -2.60 15.02 -28.11
CA ALA A 5 -1.71 15.75 -29.01
C ALA A 5 -1.80 17.27 -28.84
N ALA A 6 -2.93 17.79 -28.37
CA ALA A 6 -3.14 19.20 -28.06
C ALA A 6 -2.69 19.60 -26.63
N GLY A 7 -2.02 18.71 -25.89
CA GLY A 7 -1.57 18.97 -24.52
C GLY A 7 -2.70 19.08 -23.49
N GLN A 8 -3.93 18.72 -23.85
CA GLN A 8 -5.06 18.76 -22.92
C GLN A 8 -4.91 17.63 -21.91
N ARG A 9 -5.22 17.91 -20.64
CA ARG A 9 -5.26 16.90 -19.59
C ARG A 9 -6.21 15.77 -20.00
N ALA A 10 -5.65 14.59 -20.25
CA ALA A 10 -6.43 13.43 -20.68
C ALA A 10 -7.09 12.68 -19.53
N SER A 11 -6.65 12.90 -18.28
CA SER A 11 -7.19 12.23 -17.10
C SER A 11 -8.18 13.12 -16.36
N LYS A 12 -9.39 12.59 -16.14
CA LYS A 12 -10.36 13.17 -15.21
C LYS A 12 -10.05 12.74 -13.78
N THR A 13 -10.38 13.61 -12.83
CA THR A 13 -10.37 13.32 -11.39
C THR A 13 -11.77 12.91 -10.93
N CYS A 14 -11.87 12.37 -9.71
CA CYS A 14 -13.17 12.07 -9.10
C CYS A 14 -14.05 13.33 -9.01
N GLN A 15 -13.44 14.48 -8.69
CA GLN A 15 -14.16 15.73 -8.48
C GLN A 15 -14.62 16.41 -9.77
N ASP A 16 -14.04 16.03 -10.92
CA ASP A 16 -14.48 16.53 -12.23
C ASP A 16 -15.89 16.05 -12.59
N CYS A 17 -16.32 14.94 -11.99
CA CYS A 17 -17.63 14.31 -12.24
C CYS A 17 -18.50 14.19 -10.97
N HIS A 18 -17.90 14.18 -9.78
CA HIS A 18 -18.61 13.95 -8.52
C HIS A 18 -18.45 15.13 -7.57
N ARG A 19 -19.55 15.52 -6.93
CA ARG A 19 -19.55 16.44 -5.79
C ARG A 19 -19.60 15.61 -4.51
N ALA A 20 -18.72 15.91 -3.57
CA ALA A 20 -18.74 15.26 -2.26
C ALA A 20 -20.07 15.63 -1.56
N ASP A 21 -20.82 14.60 -1.19
CA ASP A 21 -22.09 14.78 -0.50
C ASP A 21 -21.84 15.08 0.99
N PRO A 22 -22.19 16.28 1.50
CA PRO A 22 -21.99 16.64 2.90
C PRO A 22 -22.89 15.84 3.85
N SER A 23 -23.91 15.11 3.37
CA SER A 23 -24.66 14.17 4.22
C SER A 23 -23.80 12.98 4.67
N VAL A 24 -22.74 12.65 3.92
CA VAL A 24 -21.78 11.60 4.30
C VAL A 24 -20.80 12.16 5.32
N LEU A 25 -20.75 11.53 6.49
CA LEU A 25 -19.95 11.98 7.64
C LEU A 25 -18.49 12.27 7.25
N GLU A 26 -17.85 11.36 6.52
CA GLU A 26 -16.44 11.52 6.13
C GLU A 26 -16.20 12.73 5.23
N HIS A 27 -17.18 13.13 4.42
CA HIS A 27 -17.08 14.31 3.56
C HIS A 27 -17.26 15.64 4.32
N ARG A 28 -17.89 15.63 5.51
CA ARG A 28 -18.01 16.84 6.36
C ARG A 28 -16.68 17.23 7.01
N ILE A 29 -15.73 16.31 7.09
CA ILE A 29 -14.44 16.53 7.71
C ILE A 29 -13.52 17.18 6.67
N ALA A 30 -13.30 18.49 6.80
CA ALA A 30 -12.50 19.28 5.85
C ALA A 30 -11.13 18.64 5.54
N ALA A 31 -10.45 18.12 6.57
CA ALA A 31 -9.16 17.45 6.41
C ALA A 31 -9.21 16.23 5.46
N HIS A 32 -10.32 15.49 5.39
CA HIS A 32 -10.45 14.37 4.45
C HIS A 32 -10.56 14.87 3.01
N LEU A 33 -11.32 15.94 2.76
CA LEU A 33 -11.49 16.49 1.41
C LEU A 33 -10.23 17.21 0.91
N GLU A 34 -9.53 17.92 1.81
CA GLU A 34 -8.38 18.74 1.46
C GLU A 34 -7.10 17.92 1.35
N LYS A 35 -6.88 16.98 2.28
CA LYS A 35 -5.60 16.30 2.46
C LYS A 35 -5.57 14.88 1.93
N MET A 36 -6.67 14.34 1.40
CA MET A 36 -6.74 12.98 0.87
C MET A 36 -7.20 12.95 -0.58
N GLU A 37 -6.78 11.91 -1.27
CA GLU A 37 -7.39 11.52 -2.53
C GLU A 37 -8.69 10.76 -2.25
N CYS A 38 -9.75 10.97 -3.04
CA CYS A 38 -11.03 10.27 -2.85
C CYS A 38 -10.83 8.74 -2.88
N TYR A 39 -9.93 8.27 -3.76
CA TYR A 39 -9.62 6.85 -3.90
C TYR A 39 -8.77 6.27 -2.76
N ALA A 40 -8.32 7.06 -1.78
CA ALA A 40 -7.73 6.54 -0.54
C ALA A 40 -8.76 5.81 0.33
N CYS A 41 -10.02 6.29 0.32
CA CYS A 41 -11.14 5.65 1.00
C CYS A 41 -11.95 4.74 0.08
N HIS A 42 -12.07 5.10 -1.21
CA HIS A 42 -12.96 4.42 -2.13
C HIS A 42 -12.34 3.23 -2.87
N SER A 43 -11.03 2.97 -2.74
CA SER A 43 -10.41 1.75 -3.31
C SER A 43 -10.60 0.56 -2.37
N ALA A 44 -11.20 -0.52 -2.85
CA ALA A 44 -11.49 -1.69 -2.04
C ALA A 44 -10.24 -2.53 -1.72
N TRP A 45 -9.41 -2.79 -2.72
CA TRP A 45 -8.23 -3.64 -2.62
C TRP A 45 -7.23 -3.33 -3.74
N ALA A 46 -6.00 -3.83 -3.64
CA ALA A 46 -5.07 -3.84 -4.76
C ALA A 46 -4.16 -5.06 -4.70
N PRO A 47 -3.69 -5.56 -5.86
CA PRO A 47 -2.65 -6.58 -5.89
C PRO A 47 -1.34 -5.94 -5.41
N GLN A 48 -0.71 -6.59 -4.44
CA GLN A 48 0.50 -6.15 -3.78
C GLN A 48 1.48 -7.32 -3.72
N GLU A 49 2.73 -7.09 -4.13
CA GLU A 49 3.80 -8.07 -4.06
C GLU A 49 4.92 -7.51 -3.18
N TYR A 50 5.15 -8.19 -2.06
CA TYR A 50 6.12 -7.82 -1.05
C TYR A 50 7.33 -8.75 -1.17
N GLY A 51 8.48 -8.21 -1.57
CA GLY A 51 9.69 -8.98 -1.86
C GLY A 51 9.56 -9.80 -3.14
N THR A 52 10.19 -9.34 -4.20
CA THR A 52 10.37 -10.08 -5.45
C THR A 52 11.81 -10.57 -5.51
N PHE A 53 11.97 -11.86 -5.78
CA PHE A 53 13.27 -12.49 -5.95
C PHE A 53 13.57 -12.65 -7.42
N ILE A 54 14.75 -12.21 -7.81
CA ILE A 54 15.37 -12.50 -9.08
C ILE A 54 16.49 -13.49 -8.82
N LEU A 55 16.32 -14.71 -9.30
CA LEU A 55 17.27 -15.80 -9.14
C LEU A 55 18.00 -16.01 -10.46
N GLN A 56 19.32 -16.16 -10.43
CA GLN A 56 20.11 -16.50 -11.62
C GLN A 56 20.76 -17.86 -11.43
N GLY A 57 20.52 -18.79 -12.34
CA GLY A 57 21.08 -20.14 -12.30
C GLY A 57 20.33 -21.12 -13.19
N SER A 58 20.79 -22.37 -13.23
CA SER A 58 20.16 -23.47 -13.98
C SER A 58 19.91 -24.71 -13.13
N ASP A 59 20.64 -24.86 -12.03
CA ASP A 59 20.79 -26.15 -11.35
C ASP A 59 19.65 -26.43 -10.35
N ALA A 60 18.91 -25.40 -9.94
CA ALA A 60 17.86 -25.49 -8.92
C ALA A 60 16.46 -25.82 -9.50
N GLN A 61 16.38 -26.17 -10.78
CA GLN A 61 15.11 -26.29 -11.50
C GLN A 61 14.26 -27.47 -11.00
N GLU A 62 14.91 -28.59 -10.67
CA GLU A 62 14.25 -29.83 -10.24
C GLU A 62 13.80 -29.80 -8.77
N LEU A 63 14.45 -28.99 -7.92
CA LEU A 63 14.16 -28.95 -6.48
C LEU A 63 13.04 -27.97 -6.09
N PHE A 64 12.80 -26.93 -6.90
CA PHE A 64 11.93 -25.81 -6.52
C PHE A 64 10.87 -25.41 -7.57
N GLU A 65 10.67 -26.23 -8.61
CA GLU A 65 9.73 -25.96 -9.72
C GLU A 65 9.91 -24.54 -10.31
N LEU A 66 11.14 -24.06 -10.39
CA LEU A 66 11.44 -22.71 -10.85
C LEU A 66 11.46 -22.66 -12.38
N ASN A 67 10.71 -21.72 -12.96
CA ASN A 67 10.74 -21.50 -14.40
C ASN A 67 11.80 -20.46 -14.75
N PHE A 68 12.99 -20.92 -15.14
CA PHE A 68 14.04 -20.05 -15.66
C PHE A 68 13.75 -19.65 -17.11
N ASN A 69 13.91 -18.37 -17.43
CA ASN A 69 13.82 -17.87 -18.80
C ASN A 69 15.08 -18.22 -19.60
N GLN A 70 15.10 -17.90 -20.90
CA GLN A 70 16.27 -18.14 -21.78
C GLN A 70 17.57 -17.47 -21.29
N GLY A 71 17.47 -16.42 -20.46
CA GLY A 71 18.62 -15.74 -19.86
C GLY A 71 19.10 -16.38 -18.55
N GLY A 72 18.54 -17.52 -18.13
CA GLY A 72 18.90 -18.18 -16.88
C GLY A 72 18.39 -17.47 -15.64
N TYR A 73 17.29 -16.69 -15.75
CA TYR A 73 16.67 -16.02 -14.61
C TYR A 73 15.29 -16.57 -14.29
N ALA A 74 15.01 -16.80 -13.00
CA ALA A 74 13.70 -17.11 -12.47
C ALA A 74 13.21 -15.98 -11.54
N LYS A 75 11.89 -15.83 -11.45
CA LYS A 75 11.24 -14.87 -10.54
C LYS A 75 10.43 -15.63 -9.50
N SER A 76 10.64 -15.30 -8.22
CA SER A 76 9.76 -15.72 -7.13
C SER A 76 9.28 -14.50 -6.33
N SER A 77 8.35 -14.70 -5.40
CA SER A 77 7.79 -13.65 -4.55
C SER A 77 7.69 -14.16 -3.11
N TYR A 78 8.05 -13.34 -2.13
CA TYR A 78 7.96 -13.70 -0.71
C TYR A 78 6.50 -13.70 -0.27
N LEU A 79 5.76 -12.64 -0.59
CA LEU A 79 4.38 -12.49 -0.17
C LEU A 79 3.54 -11.74 -1.21
N LYS A 80 2.36 -12.28 -1.52
CA LYS A 80 1.35 -11.63 -2.36
C LYS A 80 0.09 -11.38 -1.53
N LYS A 81 -0.45 -10.17 -1.61
CA LYS A 81 -1.70 -9.78 -0.91
C LYS A 81 -2.66 -9.11 -1.88
N GLN A 82 -3.97 -9.29 -1.63
CA GLN A 82 -5.06 -8.66 -2.38
C GLN A 82 -6.08 -8.02 -1.43
N ASP A 83 -5.58 -7.27 -0.46
CA ASP A 83 -6.38 -6.51 0.50
C ASP A 83 -6.25 -5.00 0.27
N ALA A 84 -6.77 -4.21 1.21
CA ALA A 84 -6.71 -2.77 1.13
C ALA A 84 -5.24 -2.30 1.15
N PRO A 85 -4.76 -1.56 0.12
CA PRO A 85 -3.35 -1.19 -0.01
C PRO A 85 -2.93 -0.16 1.04
N PRO A 86 -1.72 -0.21 1.61
CA PRO A 86 -1.23 0.81 2.54
C PRO A 86 -1.38 2.24 2.00
N LEU A 87 -1.34 3.21 2.90
CA LEU A 87 -1.48 4.62 2.60
C LEU A 87 -0.17 5.35 2.89
N GLY A 88 0.14 6.30 2.03
CA GLY A 88 1.24 7.26 2.17
C GLY A 88 0.81 8.60 1.60
N LEU A 89 1.79 9.45 1.30
CA LEU A 89 1.59 10.72 0.61
C LEU A 89 1.99 10.56 -0.85
N ASN A 90 1.21 11.10 -1.79
CA ASN A 90 1.62 11.22 -3.18
C ASN A 90 2.46 12.50 -3.39
N ALA A 91 2.94 12.72 -4.62
CA ALA A 91 3.71 13.91 -4.99
C ALA A 91 2.98 15.25 -4.79
N ARG A 92 1.65 15.26 -4.54
CA ARG A 92 0.88 16.45 -4.16
C ARG A 92 0.74 16.63 -2.64
N GLY A 93 1.38 15.78 -1.84
CA GLY A 93 1.24 15.77 -0.38
C GLY A 93 -0.11 15.23 0.11
N LYS A 94 -0.93 14.64 -0.76
CA LYS A 94 -2.24 14.07 -0.39
C LYS A 94 -2.12 12.61 -0.01
N VAL A 95 -2.90 12.19 0.99
CA VAL A 95 -3.00 10.79 1.39
C VAL A 95 -3.54 9.98 0.22
N SER A 96 -2.79 8.96 -0.18
CA SER A 96 -3.05 8.14 -1.35
C SER A 96 -2.67 6.68 -1.06
N PRO A 97 -3.33 5.70 -1.67
CA PRO A 97 -2.83 4.34 -1.73
C PRO A 97 -1.39 4.32 -2.25
N ILE A 98 -0.54 3.59 -1.54
CA ILE A 98 0.80 3.21 -1.95
C ILE A 98 0.85 1.67 -2.05
N ARG A 99 1.74 1.18 -2.89
CA ARG A 99 2.06 -0.25 -2.94
C ARG A 99 3.56 -0.43 -3.14
N PRO A 100 4.12 -1.60 -2.79
CA PRO A 100 5.42 -1.99 -3.30
C PRO A 100 5.38 -1.90 -4.84
N GLN A 101 6.34 -1.18 -5.41
CA GLN A 101 6.56 -1.20 -6.86
C GLN A 101 7.70 -2.18 -7.16
N PHE A 102 8.83 -2.01 -6.46
CA PHE A 102 10.04 -2.81 -6.62
C PHE A 102 10.71 -3.00 -5.25
N ILE A 103 10.36 -4.07 -4.55
CA ILE A 103 11.17 -4.57 -3.42
C ILE A 103 11.92 -5.78 -3.96
N LEU A 104 13.10 -5.55 -4.52
CA LEU A 104 13.83 -6.53 -5.32
C LEU A 104 15.01 -7.09 -4.55
N TYR A 105 15.12 -8.42 -4.55
CA TYR A 105 16.26 -9.16 -4.05
C TYR A 105 16.85 -10.01 -5.17
N PHE A 106 18.17 -10.17 -5.15
CA PHE A 106 18.90 -10.99 -6.09
C PHE A 106 19.70 -12.07 -5.38
N SER A 107 19.69 -13.28 -5.97
CA SER A 107 20.55 -14.38 -5.57
C SER A 107 21.06 -15.12 -6.81
N GLY A 108 22.38 -15.28 -6.91
CA GLY A 108 22.97 -16.25 -7.84
C GLY A 108 22.93 -17.65 -7.23
N ILE A 109 22.64 -18.67 -8.03
CA ILE A 109 22.53 -20.06 -7.59
C ILE A 109 23.42 -20.94 -8.48
N GLY A 110 24.24 -21.79 -7.87
CA GLY A 110 24.95 -22.87 -8.57
C GLY A 110 25.26 -24.01 -7.62
N LYS A 111 25.17 -25.25 -8.13
CA LYS A 111 25.34 -26.48 -7.33
C LYS A 111 24.55 -26.44 -6.00
N ASP A 112 23.29 -26.03 -6.08
CA ASP A 112 22.35 -25.91 -4.96
C ASP A 112 22.79 -24.97 -3.82
N ARG A 113 23.65 -23.99 -4.12
CA ARG A 113 24.12 -23.00 -3.14
C ARG A 113 24.08 -21.59 -3.72
N ALA A 114 23.94 -20.62 -2.82
CA ALA A 114 24.07 -19.22 -3.19
C ALA A 114 25.50 -18.90 -3.64
N ILE A 115 25.62 -18.18 -4.77
CA ILE A 115 26.87 -17.63 -5.27
C ILE A 115 26.93 -16.16 -4.83
N GLY A 116 27.95 -15.82 -4.04
CA GLY A 116 28.11 -14.46 -3.51
C GLY A 116 27.14 -14.16 -2.37
N LYS A 117 26.62 -12.93 -2.33
CA LYS A 117 25.68 -12.50 -1.30
C LYS A 117 24.26 -12.94 -1.68
N GLU A 118 23.71 -13.88 -0.92
CA GLU A 118 22.30 -14.25 -1.00
C GLU A 118 21.40 -13.06 -0.60
N ASN A 119 20.22 -12.97 -1.22
CA ASN A 119 19.21 -11.95 -0.94
C ASN A 119 19.79 -10.53 -0.98
N GLN A 120 20.63 -10.24 -1.98
CA GLN A 120 21.14 -8.91 -2.21
C GLN A 120 19.98 -7.97 -2.57
N GLN A 121 19.66 -7.02 -1.69
CA GLN A 121 18.65 -6.01 -1.97
C GLN A 121 19.12 -5.08 -3.09
N LEU A 122 18.35 -5.05 -4.18
CA LEU A 122 18.56 -4.17 -5.32
C LEU A 122 17.68 -2.92 -5.23
N ALA A 123 16.48 -3.06 -4.69
CA ALA A 123 15.52 -1.97 -4.54
C ALA A 123 14.58 -2.23 -3.36
N ALA A 124 14.11 -1.16 -2.72
CA ALA A 124 13.05 -1.18 -1.72
C ALA A 124 12.12 0.01 -1.93
N GLU A 125 11.43 -0.03 -3.08
CA GLU A 125 10.70 1.08 -3.64
C GLU A 125 9.20 0.84 -3.66
N TRP A 126 8.48 1.85 -3.19
CA TRP A 126 7.03 1.95 -3.14
C TRP A 126 6.55 3.04 -4.09
N ARG A 127 5.28 3.00 -4.47
CA ARG A 127 4.68 4.00 -5.33
C ARG A 127 3.27 4.34 -4.91
N ALA A 128 2.98 5.64 -4.81
CA ALA A 128 1.63 6.15 -4.75
C ALA A 128 0.91 5.93 -6.08
N PHE A 129 -0.28 5.36 -6.02
CA PHE A 129 -1.05 4.99 -7.21
C PHE A 129 -2.55 5.06 -6.96
N PHE A 130 -3.31 4.93 -8.03
CA PHE A 130 -4.77 4.83 -8.00
C PHE A 130 -5.19 3.38 -8.32
N PRO A 131 -5.67 2.60 -7.33
CA PRO A 131 -6.24 1.28 -7.58
C PRO A 131 -7.52 1.34 -8.42
N HIS A 132 -7.70 0.38 -9.33
CA HIS A 132 -8.89 0.29 -10.19
C HIS A 132 -10.09 -0.41 -9.53
N THR A 133 -10.16 -0.39 -8.19
CA THR A 133 -11.14 -1.13 -7.38
C THR A 133 -12.08 -0.19 -6.65
N VAL A 134 -12.46 0.91 -7.32
CA VAL A 134 -13.30 1.96 -6.74
C VAL A 134 -14.70 1.43 -6.43
N ARG A 135 -15.18 1.70 -5.23
CA ARG A 135 -16.52 1.35 -4.75
C ARG A 135 -17.18 2.52 -4.03
N LYS A 136 -18.51 2.46 -3.91
CA LYS A 136 -19.30 3.47 -3.17
C LYS A 136 -18.98 3.48 -1.67
N GLY A 137 -18.70 2.32 -1.08
CA GLY A 137 -18.43 2.18 0.35
C GLY A 137 -17.02 2.63 0.75
N ALA A 138 -16.93 3.37 1.86
CA ALA A 138 -15.68 3.71 2.53
C ALA A 138 -15.43 2.76 3.72
N PRO A 139 -14.16 2.54 4.13
CA PRO A 139 -13.86 1.78 5.34
C PRO A 139 -14.32 2.51 6.61
N MET A 140 -14.35 1.80 7.74
CA MET A 140 -14.55 2.39 9.05
C MET A 140 -13.33 3.22 9.48
N CYS A 141 -13.52 4.16 10.41
CA CYS A 141 -12.48 5.13 10.78
C CYS A 141 -11.22 4.46 11.35
N ASP A 142 -11.39 3.38 12.11
CA ASP A 142 -10.33 2.56 12.70
C ASP A 142 -9.44 1.87 11.66
N ALA A 143 -9.94 1.61 10.44
CA ALA A 143 -9.13 1.08 9.34
C ALA A 143 -7.94 1.98 8.97
N CYS A 144 -7.97 3.26 9.35
CA CYS A 144 -6.84 4.19 9.23
C CYS A 144 -6.40 4.74 10.59
N HIS A 145 -7.33 5.22 11.42
CA HIS A 145 -7.04 5.88 12.71
C HIS A 145 -6.71 4.89 13.85
N ASP A 146 -6.69 3.59 13.59
CA ASP A 146 -6.29 2.57 14.57
C ASP A 146 -5.54 1.41 13.90
N ASN A 147 -4.81 1.71 12.83
CA ASN A 147 -4.14 0.70 12.05
C ASN A 147 -2.77 1.21 11.60
N PRO A 148 -1.74 1.12 12.46
CA PRO A 148 -0.39 1.58 12.12
C PRO A 148 0.18 0.89 10.86
N ARG A 149 -0.19 -0.38 10.64
CA ARG A 149 0.17 -1.13 9.43
C ARG A 149 -0.39 -0.49 8.16
N ARG A 150 -1.56 0.17 8.24
CA ARG A 150 -2.14 0.96 7.14
C ARG A 150 -1.18 2.03 6.65
N PHE A 151 -0.28 2.53 7.49
CA PHE A 151 0.71 3.57 7.16
C PHE A 151 2.16 3.06 7.18
N VAL A 152 2.38 1.73 7.04
CA VAL A 152 3.73 1.13 7.04
C VAL A 152 4.48 1.46 8.35
N CYS A 153 3.76 1.45 9.47
CA CYS A 153 4.28 1.75 10.80
C CYS A 153 3.97 0.60 11.78
N GLU A 154 4.19 -0.65 11.35
CA GLU A 154 3.91 -1.82 12.19
C GLU A 154 4.96 -1.98 13.30
N ALA A 155 4.49 -2.06 14.54
CA ALA A 155 5.35 -2.22 15.70
C ALA A 155 6.10 -3.57 15.67
N PRO A 156 7.36 -3.64 16.14
CA PRO A 156 8.16 -4.87 16.14
C PRO A 156 7.44 -6.11 16.69
N GLU A 157 6.75 -5.96 17.81
CA GLU A 157 5.99 -7.00 18.50
C GLU A 157 4.76 -7.51 17.75
N SER A 158 4.29 -6.77 16.73
CA SER A 158 3.15 -7.15 15.87
C SER A 158 3.57 -7.84 14.57
N ARG A 159 4.89 -7.96 14.33
CA ARG A 159 5.43 -8.50 13.07
C ARG A 159 5.31 -10.02 13.07
N ILE A 160 4.70 -10.53 12.00
CA ILE A 160 4.61 -11.98 11.74
C ILE A 160 5.74 -12.43 10.82
N TYR A 161 6.26 -11.54 9.97
CA TYR A 161 7.34 -11.83 9.03
C TYR A 161 8.66 -11.27 9.56
N GLU A 162 9.60 -12.15 9.91
CA GLU A 162 10.88 -11.78 10.53
C GLU A 162 12.00 -11.76 9.49
N LEU A 163 11.93 -10.79 8.56
CA LEU A 163 12.77 -10.75 7.37
C LEU A 163 14.28 -10.83 7.64
N ARG A 164 14.78 -10.25 8.74
CA ARG A 164 16.21 -10.38 9.13
C ARG A 164 16.61 -11.81 9.44
N LYS A 165 15.71 -12.59 10.07
CA LYS A 165 15.96 -14.01 10.39
C LYS A 165 15.96 -14.86 9.12
N ASP A 166 15.19 -14.43 8.11
CA ASP A 166 15.15 -15.05 6.78
C ASP A 166 16.30 -14.58 5.86
N GLY A 167 17.27 -13.81 6.37
CA GLY A 167 18.47 -13.39 5.63
C GLY A 167 18.28 -12.15 4.75
N PHE A 168 17.21 -11.37 4.93
CA PHE A 168 16.99 -10.11 4.21
C PHE A 168 17.65 -8.92 4.92
N SER A 169 17.84 -7.82 4.18
CA SER A 169 18.33 -6.56 4.74
C SER A 169 17.26 -5.72 5.45
N LEU A 170 15.99 -5.81 5.03
CA LEU A 170 14.88 -5.11 5.68
C LEU A 170 14.44 -5.83 6.96
N ASP A 171 13.97 -5.06 7.95
CA ASP A 171 13.39 -5.62 9.18
C ASP A 171 11.94 -6.07 9.02
N SER A 172 11.17 -5.33 8.21
CA SER A 172 9.79 -5.66 7.86
C SER A 172 9.41 -4.91 6.59
N PHE A 173 8.48 -5.47 5.83
CA PHE A 173 7.85 -4.72 4.74
C PHE A 173 6.95 -3.58 5.25
N TRP A 174 6.46 -3.66 6.49
CA TRP A 174 5.68 -2.61 7.15
C TRP A 174 6.52 -1.72 8.07
N ASP A 175 7.83 -1.64 7.81
CA ASP A 175 8.76 -0.69 8.39
C ASP A 175 9.35 0.20 7.30
N ARG A 176 9.44 1.51 7.52
CA ARG A 176 9.86 2.47 6.48
C ARG A 176 11.37 2.52 6.30
N SER A 177 12.13 2.01 7.26
CA SER A 177 13.59 2.10 7.30
C SER A 177 14.20 1.35 6.12
N GLY A 178 15.08 2.01 5.38
CA GLY A 178 15.69 1.44 4.17
C GLY A 178 14.76 1.32 2.97
N GLN A 179 13.53 1.86 3.04
CA GLN A 179 12.56 1.89 1.95
C GLN A 179 12.23 3.34 1.55
N LYS A 180 11.68 3.56 0.34
CA LYS A 180 11.23 4.88 -0.12
C LYS A 180 9.99 4.80 -0.99
N VAL A 181 9.20 5.88 -1.03
CA VAL A 181 8.12 6.07 -2.01
C VAL A 181 8.65 6.92 -3.16
N VAL A 182 8.66 6.41 -4.39
CA VAL A 182 9.38 7.07 -5.51
C VAL A 182 8.68 8.29 -6.08
N ASN A 183 7.39 8.47 -5.79
CA ASN A 183 6.55 9.57 -6.28
C ASN A 183 5.72 10.18 -5.15
N GLY A 184 6.32 10.29 -3.98
CA GLY A 184 5.66 10.73 -2.77
C GLY A 184 6.50 10.36 -1.55
N GLU A 185 5.84 10.13 -0.43
CA GLU A 185 6.51 9.87 0.85
C GLU A 185 5.70 8.88 1.68
N PHE A 186 6.34 8.21 2.63
CA PHE A 186 5.58 7.55 3.68
C PHE A 186 4.92 8.60 4.59
N MET A 187 3.84 8.23 5.27
CA MET A 187 3.21 9.13 6.24
C MET A 187 4.22 9.46 7.37
N PRO A 188 4.39 10.74 7.75
CA PRO A 188 5.17 11.12 8.92
C PRO A 188 4.63 10.48 10.21
N LEU A 189 5.51 10.03 11.11
CA LEU A 189 5.10 9.30 12.33
C LEU A 189 4.26 10.17 13.26
N ASP A 190 4.69 11.40 13.48
CA ASP A 190 3.98 12.40 14.28
C ASP A 190 2.55 12.59 13.77
N ARG A 191 2.36 12.59 12.45
CA ARG A 191 1.04 12.66 11.83
C ARG A 191 0.23 11.39 12.03
N VAL A 192 0.82 10.20 11.90
CA VAL A 192 0.13 8.93 12.21
C VAL A 192 -0.30 8.91 13.67
N THR A 193 0.59 9.22 14.61
CA THR A 193 0.31 9.25 16.05
C THR A 193 -0.82 10.23 16.36
N LYS A 194 -0.75 11.46 15.84
CA LYS A 194 -1.79 12.47 16.02
C LYS A 194 -3.13 12.03 15.45
N MET A 195 -3.13 11.37 14.29
CA MET A 195 -4.35 10.84 13.69
C MET A 195 -4.96 9.70 14.52
N SER A 196 -4.14 8.92 15.22
CA SER A 196 -4.59 7.82 16.07
C SER A 196 -5.18 8.27 17.41
N GLU A 197 -5.02 9.55 17.79
CA GLU A 197 -5.61 10.12 19.00
C GLU A 197 -7.14 10.06 18.96
N LYS A 198 -7.73 9.38 19.96
CA LYS A 198 -9.19 9.24 20.09
C LYS A 198 -9.81 10.48 20.74
N SER A 199 -9.71 11.62 20.06
CA SER A 199 -10.30 12.88 20.52
C SER A 199 -11.82 12.74 20.75
N PRO A 200 -12.45 13.60 21.58
CA PRO A 200 -13.90 13.60 21.76
C PRO A 200 -14.67 13.74 20.44
N ALA A 201 -14.16 14.55 19.51
CA ALA A 201 -14.71 14.72 18.17
C ALA A 201 -14.66 13.41 17.37
N TYR A 202 -13.52 12.71 17.39
CA TYR A 202 -13.38 11.38 16.76
C TYR A 202 -14.39 10.39 17.35
N LYS A 203 -14.47 10.27 18.68
CA LYS A 203 -15.37 9.31 19.35
C LYS A 203 -16.83 9.57 18.98
N LYS A 204 -17.26 10.83 19.00
CA LYS A 204 -18.62 11.22 18.60
C LYS A 204 -18.91 10.83 17.14
N ALA A 205 -17.99 11.19 16.23
CA ALA A 205 -18.12 10.88 14.81
C ALA A 205 -18.13 9.37 14.53
N TYR A 206 -17.30 8.61 15.25
CA TYR A 206 -17.23 7.16 15.12
C TYR A 206 -18.54 6.49 15.56
N VAL A 207 -19.14 6.94 16.67
CA VAL A 207 -20.46 6.46 17.11
C VAL A 207 -21.55 6.84 16.12
N GLU A 208 -21.55 8.07 15.59
CA GLU A 208 -22.48 8.48 14.53
C GLU A 208 -22.38 7.58 13.29
N LYS A 209 -21.14 7.24 12.89
CA LYS A 209 -20.91 6.32 11.76
C LYS A 209 -21.53 4.95 12.02
N TRP A 210 -21.31 4.37 13.20
CA TRP A 210 -21.90 3.08 13.57
C TRP A 210 -23.42 3.11 13.55
N LYS A 211 -24.04 4.13 14.16
CA LYS A 211 -25.51 4.31 14.12
C LYS A 211 -26.02 4.35 12.68
N SER A 212 -25.37 5.14 11.82
CA SER A 212 -25.78 5.25 10.41
C SER A 212 -25.71 3.94 9.62
N LEU A 213 -24.86 3.00 10.04
CA LEU A 213 -24.79 1.67 9.43
C LEU A 213 -25.90 0.77 9.94
N ILE A 214 -26.19 0.81 11.24
CA ILE A 214 -27.28 0.04 11.86
C ILE A 214 -28.62 0.46 11.26
N ASP A 215 -28.91 1.77 11.24
CA ASP A 215 -30.18 2.30 10.73
C ASP A 215 -30.43 1.90 9.26
N ARG A 216 -29.37 1.81 8.44
CA ARG A 216 -29.44 1.39 7.03
C ARG A 216 -29.73 -0.10 6.84
N VAL A 217 -29.35 -0.92 7.81
CA VAL A 217 -29.66 -2.36 7.82
C VAL A 217 -31.11 -2.57 8.24
N GLU A 218 -31.60 -1.84 9.23
CA GLU A 218 -32.97 -1.96 9.74
C GLU A 218 -34.03 -1.39 8.78
N THR A 219 -33.65 -0.48 7.89
CA THR A 219 -34.54 0.16 6.91
C THR A 219 -34.55 -0.49 5.52
N ARG A 220 -33.88 -1.64 5.35
CA ARG A 220 -33.88 -2.45 4.12
C ARG A 220 -34.61 -3.75 4.32
#